data_AF-A0A0B7GU42-F1
#
_entry.id   AF-A0A0B7GU42-F1
#
_cell.length_a   1.000
_cell.length_b   1.000
_cell.length_c   1.000
_cell.angle_alpha   90.00
_cell.angle_beta   90.00
_cell.angle_gamma   90.00
#
_symmetry.space_group_name_H-M   'P 1'
#
loop_
_entity.id
_entity.type
_entity.pdbx_description
1 polymer ?
#
loop_
_entity_poly.entity_id
_entity_poly.type
_entity_poly.pdbx_seq_one_letter_code
_entity_poly.pdbx_strand_id
1 'polypeptide(L)'
;MYTVAEVARKTKSSTAEVRYFARKYTIPKITIDNTPVFIFGKKEYRLFLFYKNKYKPKESPLQLTFDFYNQTAIIKKQNVKSAKQKRKEKELIKKMCTLLQKAGEAGIERVFLEKKLKLDKYALEKLLAKCTRLPIAEDDRIDNKLYWVGNENDIIQMLYRSFER
;
A
#
# COMPACT_ATOMS: atom_id res chain seq x y z
N MET A 1 29.83 6.72 -6.47
CA MET A 1 28.85 5.69 -6.10
C MET A 1 28.11 6.18 -4.87
N TYR A 2 26.82 5.87 -4.71
CA TYR A 2 26.02 6.32 -3.58
C TYR A 2 25.33 5.13 -2.92
N THR A 3 25.33 5.09 -1.59
CA THR A 3 24.52 4.15 -0.83
C THR A 3 23.06 4.60 -0.81
N VAL A 4 22.15 3.71 -0.42
CA VAL A 4 20.74 4.03 -0.20
C VAL A 4 20.55 5.26 0.69
N ALA A 5 21.29 5.32 1.82
CA ALA A 5 21.19 6.42 2.76
C ALA A 5 21.63 7.75 2.13
N GLU A 6 22.70 7.70 1.33
CA GLU A 6 23.25 8.88 0.68
C GLU A 6 22.34 9.40 -0.44
N VAL A 7 21.73 8.49 -1.21
CA VAL A 7 20.69 8.86 -2.20
C VAL A 7 19.48 9.47 -1.50
N ALA A 8 18.98 8.82 -0.44
CA ALA A 8 17.82 9.30 0.33
C ALA A 8 18.05 10.71 0.89
N ARG A 9 19.23 10.94 1.48
CA ARG A 9 19.64 12.25 2.01
C ARG A 9 19.68 13.32 0.92
N LYS A 10 20.34 13.04 -0.21
CA LYS A 10 20.49 13.99 -1.32
C LYS A 10 19.17 14.32 -2.01
N THR A 11 18.26 13.35 -2.07
CA THR A 11 16.97 13.55 -2.71
C THR A 11 15.87 13.90 -1.71
N LYS A 12 16.13 14.02 -0.40
CA LYS A 12 15.06 14.19 0.60
C LYS A 12 13.95 13.12 0.47
N SER A 13 14.34 11.90 0.13
CA SER A 13 13.47 10.72 0.01
C SER A 13 13.62 9.84 1.24
N SER A 14 12.66 8.95 1.50
CA SER A 14 12.84 7.93 2.53
C SER A 14 13.82 6.86 2.06
N THR A 15 14.56 6.25 2.99
CA THR A 15 15.45 5.13 2.65
C THR A 15 14.68 3.93 2.09
N ALA A 16 13.41 3.77 2.49
CA ALA A 16 12.51 2.75 1.97
C ALA A 16 12.16 2.96 0.50
N GLU A 17 11.86 4.20 0.08
CA GLU A 17 11.59 4.58 -1.31
C GLU A 17 12.80 4.25 -2.21
N VAL A 18 13.99 4.61 -1.75
CA VAL A 18 15.24 4.32 -2.46
C VAL A 18 15.50 2.81 -2.56
N ARG A 19 15.24 2.04 -1.49
CA ARG A 19 15.34 0.56 -1.52
C ARG A 19 14.31 -0.07 -2.46
N TYR A 20 13.08 0.44 -2.49
CA TYR A 20 12.05 -0.03 -3.41
C TYR A 20 12.45 0.19 -4.86
N PHE A 21 12.93 1.39 -5.19
CA PHE A 21 13.48 1.68 -6.51
C PHE A 21 14.65 0.76 -6.86
N ALA A 22 15.59 0.55 -5.93
CA ALA A 22 16.73 -0.33 -6.16
C ALA A 22 16.31 -1.77 -6.49
N ARG A 23 15.29 -2.30 -5.80
CA ARG A 23 14.73 -3.62 -6.11
C ARG A 23 14.02 -3.65 -7.46
N LYS A 24 13.18 -2.64 -7.76
CA LYS A 24 12.39 -2.55 -8.99
C LYS A 24 13.26 -2.53 -10.25
N TYR A 25 14.42 -1.87 -10.18
CA TYR A 25 15.35 -1.75 -11.30
C TYR A 25 16.56 -2.69 -11.18
N THR A 26 16.48 -3.70 -10.30
CA THR A 26 17.51 -4.74 -10.12
C THR A 26 18.92 -4.16 -9.94
N ILE A 27 19.03 -3.11 -9.12
CA ILE A 27 20.32 -2.49 -8.82
C ILE A 27 21.18 -3.50 -8.03
N PRO A 28 22.45 -3.70 -8.40
CA PRO A 28 23.32 -4.64 -7.72
C PRO A 28 23.58 -4.24 -6.26
N LYS A 29 23.78 -5.26 -5.43
CA LYS A 29 24.26 -5.11 -4.06
C LYS A 29 25.75 -5.39 -4.02
N ILE A 30 26.46 -4.70 -3.13
CA ILE A 30 27.81 -5.09 -2.72
C ILE A 30 27.80 -5.37 -1.23
N THR A 31 28.66 -6.27 -0.78
CA THR A 31 28.83 -6.55 0.65
C THR A 31 29.79 -5.52 1.23
N ILE A 32 29.34 -4.78 2.24
CA ILE A 32 30.15 -3.90 3.08
C ILE A 32 29.94 -4.39 4.51
N ASP A 33 31.02 -4.73 5.23
CA ASP A 33 30.96 -5.22 6.61
C ASP A 33 29.94 -6.35 6.83
N ASN A 34 30.04 -7.40 5.99
CA ASN A 34 29.12 -8.54 5.94
C ASN A 34 27.64 -8.20 5.70
N THR A 35 27.34 -6.95 5.31
CA THR A 35 25.98 -6.47 5.04
C THR A 35 25.82 -6.18 3.55
N PRO A 36 24.83 -6.77 2.87
CA PRO A 36 24.60 -6.51 1.44
C PRO A 36 23.84 -5.19 1.24
N VAL A 37 24.51 -4.19 0.68
CA VAL A 37 24.00 -2.82 0.48
C VAL A 37 23.83 -2.50 -1.00
N PHE A 38 22.71 -1.89 -1.38
CA PHE A 38 22.51 -1.42 -2.76
C PHE A 38 23.41 -0.22 -3.06
N ILE A 39 24.06 -0.27 -4.23
CA ILE A 39 24.95 0.79 -4.69
C ILE A 39 24.44 1.41 -5.97
N PHE A 40 24.29 2.73 -5.92
CA PHE A 40 23.87 3.54 -7.04
C PHE A 40 25.11 4.10 -7.74
N GLY A 41 25.31 3.69 -8.99
CA GLY A 41 26.22 4.37 -9.89
C GLY A 41 25.65 5.71 -10.36
N LYS A 42 26.40 6.42 -11.22
CA LYS A 42 25.95 7.70 -11.79
C LYS A 42 24.68 7.54 -12.63
N LYS A 43 24.55 6.42 -13.35
CA LYS A 43 23.40 6.11 -14.21
C LYS A 43 22.14 5.84 -13.38
N GLU A 44 22.26 5.00 -12.35
CA GLU A 44 21.17 4.59 -11.46
C GLU A 44 20.69 5.77 -10.62
N TYR A 45 21.62 6.61 -10.15
CA TYR A 45 21.28 7.84 -9.44
C TYR A 45 20.51 8.82 -10.34
N ARG A 46 20.95 9.02 -11.59
CA ARG A 46 20.21 9.85 -12.57
C ARG A 46 18.81 9.26 -12.84
N LEU A 47 18.71 7.95 -13.00
CA LEU A 47 17.43 7.26 -13.19
C LEU A 47 16.50 7.48 -11.99
N PHE A 48 17.04 7.46 -10.76
CA PHE A 48 16.29 7.76 -9.55
C PHE A 48 15.80 9.22 -9.51
N LEU A 49 16.63 10.19 -9.94
CA LEU A 49 16.21 11.58 -10.07
C LEU A 49 15.10 11.75 -11.12
N PHE A 50 15.17 11.03 -12.24
CA PHE A 50 14.09 11.02 -13.25
C PHE A 50 12.82 10.38 -12.72
N TYR A 51 12.92 9.25 -12.00
CA TYR A 51 11.80 8.62 -11.31
C TYR A 51 11.13 9.61 -10.36
N LYS A 52 11.92 10.33 -9.55
CA LYS A 52 11.43 11.36 -8.64
C LYS A 52 10.78 12.56 -9.35
N ASN A 53 11.35 13.00 -10.46
CA ASN A 53 10.85 14.14 -11.23
C ASN A 53 9.62 13.81 -12.09
N LYS A 54 9.50 12.59 -12.64
CA LYS A 54 8.26 12.10 -13.29
C LYS A 54 7.14 11.84 -12.28
N TYR A 55 7.48 11.66 -11.00
CA TYR A 55 6.57 11.71 -9.85
C TYR A 55 6.38 13.12 -9.26
N LYS A 56 6.62 14.20 -10.01
CA LYS A 56 5.88 15.43 -9.73
C LYS A 56 4.43 15.19 -10.18
N PRO A 57 3.42 15.33 -9.31
CA PRO A 57 2.04 15.14 -9.72
C PRO A 57 1.69 16.26 -10.70
N LYS A 58 1.81 16.00 -12.00
CA LYS A 58 0.90 16.60 -12.96
C LYS A 58 -0.34 15.74 -12.90
N GLU A 59 -1.46 16.33 -12.52
CA GLU A 59 -2.78 15.71 -12.65
C GLU A 59 -2.92 15.22 -14.09
N SER A 60 -2.75 13.92 -14.28
CA SER A 60 -2.98 13.24 -15.55
C SER A 60 -4.26 12.43 -15.36
N PRO A 61 -5.27 12.58 -16.23
CA PRO A 61 -6.55 11.87 -16.11
C PRO A 61 -6.44 10.35 -16.36
N LEU A 62 -5.24 9.83 -16.66
CA LEU A 62 -5.01 8.43 -16.96
C LEU A 62 -4.25 7.79 -15.80
N GLN A 63 -5.03 7.36 -14.82
CA GLN A 63 -4.60 6.57 -13.67
C GLN A 63 -3.94 5.27 -14.15
N LEU A 64 -2.81 4.89 -13.54
CA LEU A 64 -2.18 3.58 -13.75
C LEU A 64 -3.14 2.49 -13.26
N THR A 65 -3.80 1.82 -14.19
CA THR A 65 -4.64 0.64 -13.92
C THR A 65 -3.76 -0.61 -13.94
N PHE A 66 -3.85 -1.40 -12.87
CA PHE A 66 -3.30 -2.76 -12.81
C PHE A 66 -4.40 -3.72 -13.26
N ASP A 67 -4.07 -4.76 -14.05
CA ASP A 67 -5.06 -5.64 -14.69
C ASP A 67 -6.01 -6.36 -13.72
N PHE A 68 -5.64 -6.47 -12.44
CA PHE A 68 -6.54 -6.92 -11.37
C PHE A 68 -7.82 -6.08 -11.28
N TYR A 69 -7.76 -4.77 -11.57
CA TYR A 69 -8.91 -3.86 -11.57
C TYR A 69 -9.71 -3.86 -12.89
N ASN A 70 -9.21 -4.51 -13.95
CA ASN A 70 -9.83 -4.54 -15.27
C ASN A 70 -10.83 -5.69 -15.47
N GLN A 71 -11.09 -6.53 -14.45
CA GLN A 71 -12.23 -7.44 -14.46
C GLN A 71 -13.56 -6.70 -14.17
N THR A 72 -13.88 -5.69 -14.96
CA THR A 72 -15.16 -4.94 -14.90
C THR A 72 -16.15 -5.37 -15.98
N ALA A 73 -15.92 -6.49 -16.68
CA ALA A 73 -16.91 -7.10 -17.57
C ALA A 73 -18.16 -7.63 -16.82
N ILE A 74 -18.21 -7.52 -15.49
CA ILE A 74 -19.40 -7.80 -14.67
C ILE A 74 -19.87 -6.52 -13.97
N ILE A 75 -20.04 -5.42 -14.71
CA ILE A 75 -20.99 -4.37 -14.32
C ILE A 75 -22.41 -4.92 -14.61
N LYS A 76 -22.82 -5.96 -13.86
CA LYS A 76 -24.21 -6.44 -13.83
C LYS A 76 -24.89 -5.83 -12.61
N LYS A 77 -25.88 -4.96 -12.87
CA LYS A 77 -26.92 -4.45 -11.95
C LYS A 77 -26.43 -4.02 -10.56
N GLN A 78 -26.27 -2.71 -10.37
CA GLN A 78 -26.19 -2.13 -9.03
C GLN A 78 -27.52 -2.33 -8.30
N ASN A 79 -27.62 -3.37 -7.47
CA ASN A 79 -28.64 -3.41 -6.43
C ASN A 79 -28.35 -2.26 -5.45
N VAL A 80 -29.26 -1.28 -5.38
CA VAL A 80 -29.16 -0.14 -4.46
C VAL A 80 -29.11 -0.69 -3.03
N LYS A 81 -27.94 -0.59 -2.38
CA LYS A 81 -27.76 -1.03 -0.99
C LYS A 81 -28.54 -0.15 -0.04
N SER A 82 -29.25 -0.76 0.91
CA SER A 82 -29.98 -0.03 1.94
C SER A 82 -29.03 0.73 2.88
N ALA A 83 -29.50 1.81 3.51
CA ALA A 83 -28.70 2.60 4.44
C ALA A 83 -28.12 1.74 5.60
N LYS A 84 -28.89 0.74 6.05
CA LYS A 84 -28.46 -0.23 7.07
C LYS A 84 -27.28 -1.08 6.61
N GLN A 85 -27.25 -1.50 5.34
CA GLN A 85 -26.12 -2.26 4.78
C GLN A 85 -24.87 -1.39 4.68
N LYS A 86 -24.99 -0.15 4.22
CA LYS A 86 -23.88 0.81 4.16
C LYS A 86 -23.26 1.05 5.54
N ARG A 87 -24.09 1.21 6.57
CA ARG A 87 -23.63 1.39 7.96
C ARG A 87 -22.88 0.17 8.50
N LYS A 88 -23.40 -1.04 8.30
CA LYS A 88 -22.72 -2.29 8.71
C LYS A 88 -21.35 -2.44 8.02
N GLU A 89 -21.29 -2.11 6.73
CA GLU A 89 -20.05 -2.16 5.96
C GLU A 89 -19.01 -1.17 6.50
N LYS A 90 -19.41 0.07 6.81
CA LYS A 90 -18.54 1.08 7.42
C LYS A 90 -17.98 0.64 8.77
N GLU A 91 -18.80 0.02 9.62
CA GLU A 91 -18.36 -0.54 10.90
C GLU A 91 -17.36 -1.69 10.74
N LEU A 92 -17.55 -2.56 9.74
CA LEU A 92 -16.60 -3.63 9.42
C LEU A 92 -15.25 -3.08 9.00
N ILE A 93 -15.24 -2.10 8.09
CA ILE A 93 -14.01 -1.43 7.65
C ILE A 93 -13.30 -0.79 8.83
N LYS A 94 -14.03 -0.07 9.69
CA LYS A 94 -13.46 0.56 10.88
C LYS A 94 -12.79 -0.46 11.81
N LYS A 95 -13.47 -1.57 12.12
CA LYS A 95 -12.92 -2.65 12.95
C LYS A 95 -11.67 -3.26 12.34
N MET A 96 -11.69 -3.53 11.03
CA MET A 96 -10.54 -4.05 10.30
C MET A 96 -9.34 -3.11 10.41
N CYS A 97 -9.54 -1.82 10.14
CA CYS A 97 -8.47 -0.82 10.26
C CYS A 97 -7.92 -0.72 11.67
N THR A 98 -8.77 -0.72 12.71
CA THR A 98 -8.30 -0.68 14.10
C THR A 98 -7.46 -1.90 14.46
N LEU A 99 -7.82 -3.09 13.97
CA LEU A 99 -7.02 -4.30 14.18
C LEU A 99 -5.66 -4.16 13.49
N LEU A 100 -5.66 -3.80 12.20
CA LEU A 100 -4.44 -3.65 11.42
C LEU A 100 -3.52 -2.54 11.97
N GLN A 101 -4.08 -1.41 12.40
CA GLN A 101 -3.33 -0.32 13.04
C GLN A 101 -2.65 -0.76 14.33
N LYS A 102 -3.34 -1.57 15.16
CA LYS A 102 -2.75 -2.13 16.38
C LYS A 102 -1.61 -3.10 16.09
N ALA A 103 -1.71 -3.86 15.00
CA ALA A 103 -0.66 -4.77 14.59
C ALA A 103 0.51 -4.06 13.88
N GLY A 104 0.24 -2.95 13.19
CA GLY A 104 1.23 -2.15 12.48
C GLY A 104 2.06 -3.01 11.53
N GLU A 105 3.38 -2.94 11.70
CA GLU A 105 4.38 -3.68 10.90
C GLU A 105 4.40 -5.18 11.16
N ALA A 106 3.84 -5.67 12.29
CA ALA A 106 3.77 -7.11 12.56
C ALA A 106 2.76 -7.84 11.65
N GLY A 107 1.79 -7.08 11.12
CA GLY A 107 0.72 -7.58 10.27
C GLY A 107 -0.24 -8.53 10.99
N ILE A 108 -1.31 -8.93 10.29
CA ILE A 108 -2.29 -9.90 10.78
C ILE A 108 -2.58 -10.94 9.70
N GLU A 109 -2.54 -12.21 10.07
CA GLU A 109 -2.95 -13.32 9.21
C GLU A 109 -4.38 -13.12 8.67
N ARG A 110 -4.58 -13.30 7.35
CA ARG A 110 -5.90 -13.20 6.73
C ARG A 110 -6.94 -14.08 7.42
N VAL A 111 -6.56 -15.33 7.73
CA VAL A 111 -7.43 -16.30 8.42
C VAL A 111 -7.89 -15.80 9.78
N PHE A 112 -7.04 -15.05 10.49
CA PHE A 112 -7.42 -14.42 11.76
C PHE A 112 -8.45 -13.31 11.54
N LEU A 113 -8.27 -12.47 10.51
CA LEU A 113 -9.21 -11.40 10.18
C LEU A 113 -10.56 -11.94 9.72
N GLU A 114 -10.58 -12.99 8.90
CA GLU A 114 -11.79 -13.72 8.49
C GLU A 114 -12.60 -14.16 9.73
N LYS A 115 -11.95 -14.87 10.66
CA LYS A 115 -12.57 -15.32 11.91
C LYS A 115 -13.05 -14.16 12.79
N LYS A 116 -12.21 -13.13 12.96
CA LYS A 116 -12.50 -12.00 13.85
C LYS A 116 -13.63 -11.12 13.32
N LEU A 117 -13.71 -10.94 12.01
CA LEU A 117 -14.73 -10.14 11.34
C LEU A 117 -15.97 -10.95 10.95
N LYS A 118 -15.93 -12.28 11.13
CA LYS A 118 -16.98 -13.23 10.71
C LYS A 118 -17.28 -13.11 9.22
N LEU A 119 -16.23 -13.08 8.42
CA LEU A 119 -16.27 -13.00 6.96
C LEU A 119 -15.68 -14.29 6.39
N ASP A 120 -16.27 -14.79 5.31
CA ASP A 120 -15.58 -15.76 4.48
C ASP A 120 -14.48 -15.08 3.63
N LYS A 121 -13.62 -15.90 3.01
CA LYS A 121 -12.50 -15.43 2.17
C LYS A 121 -12.96 -14.44 1.09
N TYR A 122 -14.03 -14.77 0.37
CA TYR A 122 -14.54 -13.94 -0.73
C TYR A 122 -15.11 -12.61 -0.23
N ALA A 123 -15.79 -12.63 0.92
CA ALA A 123 -16.33 -11.44 1.56
C ALA A 123 -15.23 -10.51 2.06
N LEU A 124 -14.12 -11.05 2.58
CA LEU A 124 -12.94 -10.26 2.96
C LEU A 124 -12.28 -9.64 1.73
N GLU A 125 -12.03 -10.40 0.67
CA GLU A 125 -11.48 -9.88 -0.60
C GLU A 125 -12.35 -8.76 -1.17
N LYS A 126 -13.67 -8.96 -1.20
CA LYS A 126 -14.62 -7.94 -1.66
C LYS A 126 -14.68 -6.69 -0.78
N LEU A 127 -14.36 -6.83 0.51
CA LEU A 127 -14.23 -5.70 1.43
C LEU A 127 -12.94 -4.93 1.14
N LEU A 128 -11.82 -5.63 1.04
CA LEU A 128 -10.50 -5.06 0.73
C LEU A 128 -10.50 -4.34 -0.62
N ALA A 129 -11.15 -4.92 -1.64
CA ALA A 129 -11.30 -4.31 -2.97
C ALA A 129 -12.05 -2.97 -2.97
N LYS A 130 -12.77 -2.62 -1.90
CA LYS A 130 -13.41 -1.30 -1.72
C LYS A 130 -12.58 -0.36 -0.85
N CYS A 131 -11.60 -0.90 -0.15
CA CYS A 131 -10.70 -0.19 0.75
C CYS A 131 -9.38 0.21 0.06
N THR A 132 -9.38 0.35 -1.26
CA THR A 132 -8.19 0.61 -2.09
C THR A 132 -7.49 1.93 -1.78
N ARG A 133 -8.16 2.84 -1.08
CA ARG A 133 -7.62 4.12 -0.60
C ARG A 133 -7.08 4.07 0.82
N LEU A 134 -7.20 2.92 1.49
CA LEU A 134 -6.70 2.73 2.84
C LEU A 134 -5.25 2.24 2.76
N PRO A 135 -4.38 2.62 3.72
CA PRO A 135 -2.98 2.21 3.72
C PRO A 135 -2.83 0.78 4.25
N ILE A 136 -3.42 -0.16 3.53
CA ILE A 136 -3.37 -1.60 3.81
C ILE A 136 -2.51 -2.25 2.73
N ALA A 137 -1.49 -2.99 3.13
CA ALA A 137 -0.62 -3.72 2.22
C ALA A 137 -0.76 -5.24 2.40
N GLU A 138 -0.53 -5.96 1.31
CA GLU A 138 -0.46 -7.41 1.23
C GLU A 138 0.67 -7.79 0.26
N ASP A 139 1.43 -8.85 0.56
CA ASP A 139 2.37 -9.47 -0.39
C ASP A 139 2.29 -10.99 -0.22
N ASP A 140 1.48 -11.61 -1.07
CA ASP A 140 1.19 -13.05 -1.10
C ASP A 140 2.42 -13.91 -1.44
N ARG A 141 3.51 -13.30 -1.89
CA ARG A 141 4.80 -13.97 -2.13
C ARG A 141 5.66 -14.04 -0.87
N ILE A 142 5.34 -13.26 0.15
CA ILE A 142 6.09 -13.20 1.42
C ILE A 142 5.33 -13.98 2.49
N ASP A 143 4.04 -13.68 2.68
CA ASP A 143 3.17 -14.38 3.62
C ASP A 143 1.68 -14.12 3.35
N ASN A 144 0.81 -14.64 4.21
CA ASN A 144 -0.64 -14.49 4.12
C ASN A 144 -1.18 -13.38 5.05
N LYS A 145 -0.35 -12.36 5.36
CA LYS A 145 -0.72 -11.28 6.28
C LYS A 145 -1.16 -10.01 5.56
N LEU A 146 -1.95 -9.24 6.28
CA LEU A 146 -2.35 -7.88 5.94
C LEU A 146 -1.66 -6.91 6.90
N TYR A 147 -1.13 -5.84 6.36
CA TYR A 147 -0.30 -4.87 7.07
C TYR A 147 -0.92 -3.49 7.05
N TRP A 148 -0.78 -2.74 8.14
CA TRP A 148 -1.05 -1.31 8.13
C TRP A 148 0.25 -0.56 7.83
N VAL A 149 0.28 0.21 6.74
CA VAL A 149 1.47 0.95 6.28
C VAL A 149 1.28 2.46 6.33
N GLY A 150 0.18 2.93 6.94
CA GLY A 150 -0.14 4.35 7.06
C GLY A 150 0.56 4.99 8.26
N ASN A 151 0.95 6.25 8.12
CA ASN A 151 1.55 7.01 9.22
C ASN A 151 0.48 7.56 10.18
N GLU A 152 0.85 8.05 11.36
CA GLU A 152 -0.08 8.65 12.34
C GLU A 152 -0.98 9.76 11.73
N ASN A 153 -0.45 10.53 10.78
CA ASN A 153 -1.23 11.55 10.06
C ASN A 153 -2.34 10.97 9.17
N ASP A 154 -2.19 9.75 8.65
CA ASP A 154 -3.21 9.07 7.85
C ASP A 154 -4.38 8.59 8.75
N ILE A 155 -4.08 8.27 10.01
CA ILE A 155 -5.08 7.91 11.03
C ILE A 155 -5.97 9.13 11.34
N ILE A 156 -5.38 10.31 11.50
CA ILE A 156 -6.10 11.55 11.78
C ILE A 156 -6.92 12.00 10.57
N GLN A 157 -6.37 11.99 9.36
CA GLN A 157 -7.14 12.35 8.15
C GLN A 157 -8.29 11.38 7.86
N MET A 158 -8.16 10.08 8.16
CA MET A 158 -9.25 9.12 8.01
C MET A 158 -10.40 9.34 8.98
N LEU A 159 -10.11 9.73 10.23
CA LEU A 159 -11.14 10.05 11.22
C LEU A 159 -11.91 11.32 10.86
N TYR A 160 -11.30 12.26 10.15
CA TYR A 160 -11.99 13.47 9.68
C TYR A 160 -12.74 13.25 8.34
N ARG A 161 -12.14 12.59 7.35
CA ARG A 161 -12.74 12.42 6.01
C ARG A 161 -13.80 11.33 5.91
N SER A 162 -13.84 10.38 6.85
CA SER A 162 -14.85 9.33 6.84
C SER A 162 -16.21 9.76 7.42
N PHE A 163 -16.33 10.99 7.95
CA PHE A 163 -17.57 11.47 8.59
C PHE A 163 -18.26 12.62 7.86
N GLU A 164 -17.62 13.21 6.85
CA GLU A 164 -18.21 14.21 5.97
C GLU A 164 -18.52 13.61 4.60
N ARG A 165 -19.60 12.83 4.51
CA ARG A 165 -20.46 12.57 3.32
C ARG A 165 -21.44 11.43 3.59
#